data_AF-A0A3R7X748-F1
#
_entry.id   AF-A0A3R7X748-F1
#
_cell.length_a   1.000
_cell.length_b   1.000
_cell.length_c   1.000
_cell.angle_alpha   90.00
_cell.angle_beta   90.00
_cell.angle_gamma   90.00
#
_symmetry.space_group_name_H-M   'P 1'
#
loop_
_entity.id
_entity.type
_entity.pdbx_description
1 polymer ?
#
loop_
_entity_poly.entity_id
_entity_poly.type
_entity_poly.pdbx_seq_one_letter_code
_entity_poly.pdbx_strand_id
1 'polypeptide(L)'
;MRIKVYRNIIFYITMDRMIGYMLMFLSINGAIYHALFVDGAAGGFGSFVHWPSHGSVLGVGLSITLMNKHTIKDNQLGMVLRKNLFLSGWIVFLVSMVLIGVGMHSEEGRELKNLGPSLSEAVIPIIYGITMGIIFETFLTRDPENE
;
A
#
# COMPACT_ATOMS: atom_id res chain seq x y z
N MET A 1 12.29 -5.59 20.55
CA MET A 1 11.82 -6.99 20.52
C MET A 1 12.01 -7.57 19.12
N ARG A 2 12.49 -8.82 19.01
CA ARG A 2 12.67 -9.51 17.73
C ARG A 2 11.74 -10.72 17.68
N ILE A 3 10.84 -10.79 16.70
CA ILE A 3 9.94 -11.92 16.53
C ILE A 3 10.32 -12.65 15.23
N LYS A 4 10.73 -13.90 15.35
CA LYS A 4 11.03 -14.76 14.20
C LYS A 4 9.73 -15.37 13.70
N VAL A 5 9.34 -15.07 12.47
CA VAL A 5 8.07 -15.56 11.89
C VAL A 5 8.30 -16.80 11.03
N TYR A 6 9.26 -16.76 10.10
CA TYR A 6 9.53 -17.89 9.23
C TYR A 6 10.96 -17.86 8.67
N ARG A 7 11.71 -18.95 8.82
CA ARG A 7 13.13 -19.09 8.39
C ARG A 7 13.98 -17.87 8.74
N ASN A 8 14.22 -16.95 7.80
CA ASN A 8 15.04 -15.74 7.96
C ASN A 8 14.23 -14.43 8.09
N ILE A 9 12.90 -14.51 8.13
CA ILE A 9 12.04 -13.33 8.30
C ILE A 9 11.93 -13.00 9.79
N ILE A 10 12.49 -11.85 10.18
CA ILE A 10 12.50 -11.34 11.54
C ILE A 10 11.77 -10.00 11.55
N PHE A 11 10.76 -9.89 12.40
CA PHE A 11 10.13 -8.62 12.73
C PHE A 11 10.89 -7.95 13.86
N TYR A 12 11.18 -6.67 13.64
CA TYR A 12 11.89 -5.80 14.55
C TYR A 12 10.88 -4.77 15.08
N ILE A 13 10.51 -4.93 16.35
CA ILE A 13 9.52 -4.09 17.02
C ILE A 13 10.22 -3.31 18.13
N THR A 14 10.20 -1.99 18.02
CA THR A 14 10.67 -1.05 19.04
C THR A 14 9.54 -0.08 19.38
N MET A 15 9.62 0.59 20.54
CA MET A 15 8.60 1.58 20.92
C MET A 15 8.53 2.71 19.89
N ASP A 16 9.66 3.18 19.38
CA ASP A 16 9.71 4.24 18.37
C ASP A 16 9.03 3.83 17.06
N ARG A 17 9.23 2.58 16.61
CA ARG A 17 8.56 2.04 15.41
C ARG A 17 7.05 1.94 15.62
N MET A 18 6.61 1.54 16.81
CA MET A 18 5.18 1.47 17.16
C MET A 18 4.55 2.86 17.24
N ILE A 19 5.23 3.83 17.86
CA ILE A 19 4.78 5.23 17.92
C ILE A 19 4.70 5.82 16.52
N GLY A 20 5.72 5.63 15.69
CA GLY A 20 5.72 6.08 14.29
C GLY A 20 4.56 5.50 13.47
N TYR A 21 4.32 4.19 13.60
CA TYR A 21 3.17 3.53 12.98
C TYR A 21 1.84 4.12 13.48
N MET A 22 1.69 4.31 14.79
CA MET A 22 0.47 4.88 15.39
C MET A 22 0.21 6.31 14.92
N LEU A 23 1.24 7.15 14.87
CA LEU A 23 1.15 8.52 14.36
C LEU A 23 0.74 8.55 12.88
N MET A 24 1.35 7.71 12.05
CA MET A 24 0.98 7.59 10.64
C MET A 24 -0.48 7.16 10.50
N PHE A 25 -0.90 6.11 11.22
CA PHE A 25 -2.26 5.61 11.20
C PHE A 25 -3.28 6.67 11.62
N LEU A 26 -3.04 7.36 12.74
CA LEU A 26 -3.93 8.43 13.21
C LEU A 26 -3.97 9.62 12.25
N SER A 27 -2.83 9.98 11.64
CA SER A 27 -2.76 11.10 10.69
C SER A 27 -3.56 10.81 9.41
N ILE A 28 -3.43 9.61 8.86
CA ILE A 28 -4.19 9.20 7.67
C ILE A 28 -5.69 9.17 7.97
N ASN A 29 -6.09 8.54 9.08
CA ASN A 29 -7.51 8.48 9.47
C ASN A 29 -8.07 9.87 9.84
N GLY A 30 -7.26 10.72 10.47
CA GLY A 30 -7.62 12.10 10.79
C GLY A 30 -7.83 12.95 9.56
N ALA A 31 -6.99 12.78 8.53
CA ALA A 31 -7.16 13.46 7.24
C ALA A 31 -8.47 13.02 6.55
N ILE A 32 -8.77 11.72 6.54
CA ILE A 32 -10.04 11.19 6.01
C ILE A 32 -11.23 11.73 6.80
N TYR A 33 -11.15 11.72 8.14
CA TYR A 33 -12.18 12.26 9.00
C TYR A 33 -12.46 13.74 8.71
N HIS A 34 -11.41 14.56 8.62
CA HIS A 34 -11.54 15.98 8.31
C HIS A 34 -12.22 16.19 6.96
N ALA A 35 -11.77 15.48 5.92
CA ALA A 35 -12.35 15.59 4.58
C ALA A 35 -13.86 15.22 4.57
N LEU A 36 -14.25 14.17 5.28
CA LEU A 36 -15.64 13.70 5.30
C LEU A 36 -16.57 14.59 6.15
N PHE A 37 -16.13 15.00 7.34
CA PHE A 37 -17.02 15.63 8.33
C PHE A 37 -16.85 17.15 8.44
N VAL A 38 -15.72 17.71 7.99
CA VAL A 38 -15.47 19.16 8.03
C VAL A 38 -15.61 19.76 6.64
N ASP A 39 -14.95 19.17 5.64
CA ASP A 39 -14.98 19.68 4.26
C ASP A 39 -16.23 19.22 3.49
N GLY A 40 -16.98 18.26 4.03
CA GLY A 40 -18.22 17.75 3.44
C GLY A 40 -18.01 16.91 2.17
N ALA A 41 -16.86 16.26 2.03
CA ALA A 41 -16.58 15.39 0.90
C ALA A 41 -17.59 14.24 0.80
N ALA A 42 -18.03 13.93 -0.41
CA ALA A 42 -18.92 12.80 -0.66
C ALA A 42 -18.18 11.46 -0.45
N GLY A 43 -18.82 10.51 0.23
CA GLY A 43 -18.29 9.16 0.45
C GLY A 43 -18.29 8.74 1.92
N GLY A 44 -17.46 7.76 2.26
CA GLY A 44 -17.25 7.32 3.64
C GLY A 44 -15.92 6.59 3.81
N PHE A 45 -15.58 6.19 5.04
CA PHE A 45 -14.35 5.45 5.32
C PHE A 45 -14.22 4.17 4.46
N GLY A 46 -15.34 3.50 4.16
CA GLY A 46 -15.36 2.32 3.31
C GLY A 46 -14.82 2.57 1.89
N SER A 47 -14.91 3.81 1.40
CA SER A 47 -14.37 4.20 0.09
C SER A 47 -12.84 4.09 0.00
N PHE A 48 -12.14 4.01 1.14
CA PHE A 48 -10.69 3.83 1.22
C PHE A 48 -10.27 2.38 1.49
N VAL A 49 -11.24 1.47 1.65
CA VAL A 49 -11.02 0.04 1.94
C VAL A 49 -11.40 -0.78 0.71
N HIS A 50 -10.42 -1.18 -0.08
CA HIS A 50 -10.62 -1.95 -1.30
C HIS A 50 -9.79 -3.24 -1.30
N TRP A 51 -10.40 -4.35 -0.88
CA TRP A 51 -9.72 -5.63 -0.70
C TRP A 51 -9.05 -6.17 -1.97
N PRO A 52 -9.65 -6.07 -3.18
CA PRO A 52 -8.96 -6.50 -4.41
C PRO A 52 -7.68 -5.72 -4.68
N SER A 53 -7.68 -4.39 -4.46
CA SER A 53 -6.47 -3.56 -4.62
C SER A 53 -5.42 -3.93 -3.59
N HIS A 54 -5.84 -4.15 -2.35
CA HIS A 54 -4.97 -4.57 -1.25
C HIS A 54 -4.25 -5.89 -1.57
N GLY A 55 -5.02 -6.91 -1.98
CA GLY A 55 -4.50 -8.21 -2.36
C GLY A 55 -3.61 -8.15 -3.59
N SER A 56 -3.96 -7.33 -4.59
CA SER A 56 -3.16 -7.18 -5.81
C SER A 56 -1.80 -6.53 -5.53
N VAL A 57 -1.77 -5.49 -4.71
CA VAL A 57 -0.53 -4.80 -4.33
C VAL A 57 0.40 -5.72 -3.52
N LEU A 58 -0.14 -6.44 -2.54
CA LEU A 58 0.64 -7.44 -1.81
C LEU A 58 1.11 -8.56 -2.74
N GLY A 59 0.23 -9.10 -3.57
CA GLY A 59 0.53 -10.21 -4.48
C GLY A 59 1.65 -9.88 -5.44
N VAL A 60 1.56 -8.75 -6.15
CA VAL A 60 2.58 -8.32 -7.11
C VAL A 60 3.87 -7.92 -6.40
N GLY A 61 3.82 -7.12 -5.34
CA GLY A 61 5.02 -6.69 -4.61
C GLY A 61 5.78 -7.86 -3.95
N LEU A 62 5.07 -8.81 -3.35
CA LEU A 62 5.68 -10.03 -2.81
C LEU A 62 6.23 -10.92 -3.92
N SER A 63 5.54 -11.05 -5.05
CA SER A 63 6.03 -11.85 -6.19
C SER A 63 7.34 -11.32 -6.75
N ILE A 64 7.46 -10.01 -6.95
CA ILE A 64 8.72 -9.36 -7.39
C ILE A 64 9.84 -9.61 -6.36
N THR A 65 9.51 -9.52 -5.07
CA THR A 65 10.47 -9.81 -3.98
C THR A 65 10.92 -11.26 -4.00
N LEU A 66 10.02 -12.21 -4.25
CA LEU A 66 10.33 -13.64 -4.33
C LEU A 66 11.18 -13.98 -5.56
N MET A 67 10.88 -13.40 -6.72
CA MET A 67 11.69 -13.54 -7.93
C MET A 67 13.13 -13.08 -7.71
N ASN A 68 13.30 -11.98 -6.97
CA ASN A 68 14.61 -11.40 -6.68
C ASN A 68 15.26 -11.94 -5.40
N LYS A 69 14.66 -12.92 -4.72
CA LYS A 69 15.11 -13.35 -3.38
C LYS A 69 16.58 -13.74 -3.29
N HIS A 70 17.13 -14.31 -4.36
CA HIS A 70 18.52 -14.74 -4.45
C HIS A 70 19.53 -13.56 -4.39
N THR A 71 19.11 -12.32 -4.64
CA THR A 71 19.96 -11.12 -4.59
C THR A 71 19.80 -10.33 -3.29
N ILE A 72 18.83 -10.68 -2.45
CA ILE A 72 18.46 -9.91 -1.26
C ILE A 72 19.26 -10.39 -0.05
N LYS A 73 20.01 -9.49 0.59
CA LYS A 73 20.65 -9.76 1.89
C LYS A 73 19.62 -9.75 3.01
N ASP A 74 19.83 -10.58 4.03
CA ASP A 74 18.86 -10.75 5.15
C ASP A 74 18.50 -9.42 5.86
N ASN A 75 19.41 -8.45 5.91
CA ASN A 75 19.15 -7.13 6.51
C ASN A 75 18.51 -6.09 5.57
N GLN A 76 18.39 -6.39 4.27
CA GLN A 76 17.85 -5.48 3.25
C GLN A 76 16.41 -5.83 2.86
N LEU A 77 15.84 -6.89 3.41
CA LEU A 77 14.53 -7.40 3.03
C LEU A 77 13.43 -6.32 3.11
N GLY A 78 13.36 -5.58 4.22
CA GLY A 78 12.37 -4.51 4.38
C GLY A 78 12.52 -3.37 3.35
N MET A 79 13.75 -2.93 3.08
CA MET A 79 14.01 -1.90 2.06
C MET A 79 13.63 -2.35 0.65
N VAL A 80 13.89 -3.62 0.31
CA VAL A 80 13.51 -4.18 -1.00
C VAL A 80 12.00 -4.33 -1.10
N LEU A 81 11.34 -4.80 -0.03
CA LEU A 81 9.88 -4.87 0.05
C LEU A 81 9.23 -3.50 -0.15
N ARG A 82 9.76 -2.43 0.44
CA ARG A 82 9.25 -1.07 0.20
C ARG A 82 9.28 -0.68 -1.26
N LYS A 83 10.42 -0.89 -1.93
CA LYS A 83 10.56 -0.57 -3.35
C LYS A 83 9.60 -1.39 -4.21
N ASN A 84 9.48 -2.68 -3.92
CA ASN A 84 8.62 -3.58 -4.69
C ASN A 84 7.12 -3.32 -4.44
N LEU A 85 6.71 -2.99 -3.22
CA LEU A 85 5.32 -2.62 -2.90
C LEU A 85 4.96 -1.26 -3.49
N PHE A 86 5.88 -0.29 -3.47
CA PHE A 86 5.70 0.98 -4.16
C PHE A 86 5.49 0.79 -5.67
N LEU A 87 6.38 0.02 -6.30
CA LEU A 87 6.26 -0.32 -7.72
C LEU A 87 4.97 -1.08 -8.01
N SER A 88 4.61 -2.01 -7.12
CA SER A 88 3.37 -2.76 -7.23
C SER A 88 2.13 -1.87 -7.17
N GLY A 89 2.10 -0.84 -6.32
CA GLY A 89 1.02 0.14 -6.29
C GLY A 89 0.82 0.82 -7.64
N TRP A 90 1.93 1.21 -8.29
CA TRP A 90 1.90 1.79 -9.63
C TRP A 90 1.48 0.80 -10.71
N ILE A 91 1.96 -0.45 -10.67
CA ILE A 91 1.56 -1.48 -11.64
C ILE A 91 0.04 -1.70 -11.56
N VAL A 92 -0.50 -1.87 -10.35
CA VAL A 92 -1.94 -2.11 -10.17
C VAL A 92 -2.75 -0.87 -10.58
N PHE A 93 -2.28 0.35 -10.27
CA PHE A 93 -2.88 1.59 -10.78
C PHE A 93 -2.93 1.62 -12.32
N LEU A 94 -1.83 1.29 -13.00
CA LEU A 94 -1.78 1.27 -14.47
C LEU A 94 -2.74 0.23 -15.05
N VAL A 95 -2.83 -0.96 -14.43
CA VAL A 95 -3.82 -1.97 -14.82
C VAL A 95 -5.24 -1.43 -14.65
N SER A 96 -5.56 -0.79 -13.52
CA SER A 96 -6.87 -0.16 -13.31
C SER A 96 -7.17 0.92 -14.35
N MET A 97 -6.20 1.75 -14.70
CA MET A 97 -6.36 2.78 -15.74
C MET A 97 -6.65 2.18 -17.12
N VAL A 98 -5.98 1.08 -17.47
CA VAL A 98 -6.29 0.34 -18.71
C VAL A 98 -7.72 -0.20 -18.68
N LEU A 99 -8.15 -0.79 -17.56
CA LEU A 99 -9.51 -1.32 -17.42
C LEU A 99 -10.58 -0.22 -17.52
N ILE A 100 -10.33 0.95 -16.93
CA ILE A 100 -11.21 2.12 -17.08
C ILE A 100 -11.33 2.50 -18.55
N GLY A 101 -10.20 2.65 -19.25
CA GLY A 101 -10.19 3.00 -20.68
C GLY A 101 -10.91 1.97 -21.55
N VAL A 102 -10.76 0.68 -21.26
CA VAL A 102 -11.51 -0.39 -21.93
C VAL A 102 -13.00 -0.28 -21.64
N GLY A 103 -13.39 -0.02 -20.39
CA GLY A 103 -14.79 0.12 -19.96
C GLY A 103 -15.55 1.25 -20.65
N MET A 104 -14.85 2.31 -21.06
CA MET A 104 -15.43 3.46 -21.78
C MET A 104 -15.98 3.13 -23.19
N HIS A 105 -15.77 1.91 -23.69
CA HIS A 105 -16.38 1.48 -24.96
C HIS A 105 -17.89 1.20 -24.82
N SER A 106 -18.37 0.91 -23.61
CA SER A 106 -19.79 0.68 -23.30
C SER A 106 -20.58 1.98 -23.16
N GLU A 107 -21.90 1.95 -23.37
CA GLU A 107 -22.76 3.14 -23.20
C GLU A 107 -22.72 3.67 -21.75
N GLU A 108 -22.77 2.80 -20.75
CA GLU A 108 -22.63 3.15 -19.33
C GLU A 108 -21.23 3.72 -19.02
N GLY A 109 -20.17 3.15 -19.60
CA GLY A 109 -18.80 3.59 -19.36
C GLY A 109 -18.45 4.95 -19.99
N ARG A 110 -19.25 5.44 -20.94
CA ARG A 110 -19.07 6.78 -21.54
C ARG A 110 -19.59 7.91 -20.67
N GLU A 111 -20.49 7.62 -19.73
CA GLU A 111 -21.03 8.65 -18.86
C GLU A 111 -19.95 9.17 -17.90
N LEU A 112 -19.59 10.45 -18.02
CA LEU A 112 -18.55 11.08 -17.21
C LEU A 112 -18.78 10.95 -15.70
N LYS A 113 -20.03 10.82 -15.25
CA LYS A 113 -20.38 10.57 -13.84
C LYS A 113 -19.81 9.24 -13.30
N ASN A 114 -19.62 8.24 -14.17
CA ASN A 114 -19.09 6.92 -13.81
C ASN A 114 -17.54 6.91 -13.79
N LEU A 115 -16.91 7.94 -14.36
CA LEU A 115 -15.46 8.08 -14.41
C LEU A 115 -14.88 8.49 -13.04
N GLY A 116 -15.57 9.37 -12.31
CA GLY A 116 -15.12 9.86 -11.01
C GLY A 116 -14.85 8.73 -10.00
N PRO A 117 -15.85 7.89 -9.68
CA PRO A 117 -15.65 6.73 -8.78
C PRO A 117 -14.55 5.78 -9.26
N SER A 118 -14.51 5.49 -10.57
CA SER A 118 -13.51 4.60 -11.16
C SER A 118 -12.08 5.13 -10.98
N LEU A 119 -11.88 6.44 -11.20
CA LEU A 119 -10.59 7.09 -10.99
C LEU A 119 -10.20 7.13 -9.51
N SER A 120 -11.15 7.39 -8.61
CA SER A 120 -10.90 7.35 -7.17
C SER A 120 -10.44 5.96 -6.73
N GLU A 121 -11.08 4.90 -7.21
CA GLU A 121 -10.70 3.50 -6.93
C GLU A 121 -9.32 3.14 -7.52
N ALA A 122 -8.98 3.66 -8.70
CA ALA A 122 -7.69 3.40 -9.34
C ALA A 122 -6.52 3.93 -8.51
N VAL A 123 -6.69 5.03 -7.76
CA VAL A 123 -5.63 5.63 -6.93
C VAL A 123 -5.36 4.84 -5.64
N ILE A 124 -6.34 4.10 -5.12
CA ILE A 124 -6.21 3.30 -3.89
C ILE A 124 -4.97 2.38 -3.89
N PRO A 125 -4.69 1.60 -4.96
CA PRO A 125 -3.47 0.83 -5.07
C PRO A 125 -2.16 1.60 -4.81
N ILE A 126 -2.04 2.85 -5.24
CA ILE A 126 -0.83 3.67 -4.99
C ILE A 126 -0.69 3.93 -3.50
N ILE A 127 -1.80 4.31 -2.85
CA ILE A 127 -1.84 4.57 -1.41
C ILE A 127 -1.42 3.32 -0.64
N TYR A 128 -1.94 2.15 -1.02
CA TYR A 128 -1.54 0.88 -0.41
C TYR A 128 -0.07 0.54 -0.66
N GLY A 129 0.43 0.71 -1.89
CA GLY A 129 1.83 0.43 -2.21
C GLY A 129 2.80 1.27 -1.38
N ILE A 130 2.51 2.56 -1.21
CA ILE A 130 3.30 3.48 -0.38
C ILE A 130 3.22 3.09 1.10
N THR A 131 2.00 3.02 1.64
CA THR A 131 1.79 2.83 3.09
C THR A 131 2.29 1.46 3.55
N MET A 132 1.95 0.39 2.83
CA MET A 132 2.48 -0.94 3.12
C MET A 132 3.99 -0.98 2.95
N GLY A 133 4.54 -0.38 1.88
CA GLY A 133 5.97 -0.36 1.67
C GLY A 133 6.72 0.22 2.87
N ILE A 134 6.23 1.34 3.41
CA ILE A 134 6.77 1.96 4.64
C ILE A 134 6.64 1.00 5.83
N ILE A 135 5.45 0.44 6.07
CA ILE A 135 5.22 -0.50 7.18
C ILE A 135 6.18 -1.70 7.12
N PHE A 136 6.31 -2.34 5.96
CA PHE A 136 7.19 -3.50 5.79
C PHE A 136 8.66 -3.12 5.98
N GLU A 137 9.11 -1.97 5.49
CA GLU A 137 10.47 -1.48 5.76
C GLU A 137 10.69 -1.22 7.25
N THR A 138 9.76 -0.54 7.91
CA THR A 138 9.83 -0.20 9.32
C THR A 138 9.91 -1.44 10.19
N PHE A 139 9.25 -2.55 9.85
CA PHE A 139 9.25 -3.75 10.71
C PHE A 139 10.19 -4.86 10.26
N LEU A 140 10.68 -4.87 9.02
CA LEU A 140 11.56 -5.93 8.49
C LEU A 140 12.98 -5.47 8.18
N THR A 141 13.30 -4.20 8.39
CA THR A 141 14.68 -3.69 8.30
C THR A 141 15.32 -3.67 9.69
N ARG A 142 16.54 -4.21 9.79
CA ARG A 142 17.32 -4.21 11.04
C ARG A 142 17.95 -2.83 11.28
N ASP A 143 17.95 -2.35 12.52
CA ASP A 143 18.68 -1.13 12.87
C ASP A 143 20.20 -1.37 12.80
N PRO A 144 20.98 -0.44 12.20
CA PRO A 144 22.44 -0.50 12.21
C PRO A 144 23.04 -0.44 13.61
N GLU A 145 22.39 0.26 14.55
CA GLU A 145 22.92 0.58 15.89
C GLU A 145 22.83 -0.58 16.91
N ASN A 146 22.35 -1.75 16.52
CA ASN A 146 22.26 -2.95 17.37
C ASN A 146 23.34 -4.00 17.01
N GLU A 147 24.59 -3.56 16.90
CA GLU A 147 25.79 -4.42 16.88
C GLU A 147 26.27 -4.74 18.30
#